data_AF-A0A9Q0W5U5-F1
#
_entry.id   AF-A0A9Q0W5U5-F1
#
_cell.length_a   1.000
_cell.length_b   1.000
_cell.length_c   1.000
_cell.angle_alpha   90.00
_cell.angle_beta   90.00
_cell.angle_gamma   90.00
#
_symmetry.space_group_name_H-M   'P 1'
#
loop_
_entity.id
_entity.type
_entity.pdbx_description
1 polymer ?
#
loop_
_entity_poly.entity_id
_entity_poly.type
_entity_poly.pdbx_seq_one_letter_code
_entity_poly.pdbx_strand_id
1 'polypeptide(L)'
;MIIMLVLLNVDGYKLTERWFLFRTLLNRRRRSAISCTDCRHEPPVMAWDVPILDKEDDVVTVWKPATVPVHPCGQYRKNTVVGVLQAEYGLAPLFPVHRLDRLVSGLLILARNATKADLFRQEIEAGKVQKQYVAKVVGEFPEDEQIVDVNVNYNAREGRSTAEVGYSCDGSSIKGKTACTKFTRISTNGIHSIVSCKPITGRTHQVRNLF
;
A
#
# COMPACT_ATOMS: atom_id res chain seq x y z
N MET A 1 -12.00 1.54 -4.79
CA MET A 1 -10.85 2.39 -4.41
C MET A 1 -10.37 1.93 -3.06
N ILE A 2 -9.08 1.65 -2.89
CA ILE A 2 -8.50 1.20 -1.61
C ILE A 2 -7.43 2.21 -1.20
N ILE A 3 -7.59 2.75 0.01
CA ILE A 3 -6.65 3.64 0.67
C ILE A 3 -6.04 2.88 1.84
N MET A 4 -4.72 2.82 1.92
CA MET A 4 -4.03 2.28 3.09
C MET A 4 -3.66 3.39 4.06
N LEU A 5 -3.93 3.12 5.33
CA LEU A 5 -3.44 3.83 6.48
C LEU A 5 -2.50 2.89 7.25
N VAL A 6 -1.42 3.45 7.79
CA VAL A 6 -0.52 2.68 8.66
C VAL A 6 -0.48 3.42 9.98
N LEU A 7 -0.78 2.70 11.06
CA LEU A 7 -0.59 3.15 12.42
C LEU A 7 0.71 2.51 12.90
N LEU A 8 1.77 3.31 12.90
CA LEU A 8 3.09 2.94 13.36
C LEU A 8 3.32 3.56 14.74
N ASN A 9 3.67 2.71 15.70
CA ASN A 9 4.12 3.11 17.02
C ASN A 9 5.45 2.39 17.27
N VAL A 10 6.55 2.99 16.80
CA VAL A 10 7.90 2.40 16.84
C VAL A 10 8.85 3.40 17.48
N ASP A 11 9.53 3.03 18.56
CA ASP A 11 10.64 3.80 19.19
C ASP A 11 10.43 5.33 19.27
N GLY A 12 9.29 5.78 19.80
CA GLY A 12 8.97 7.21 19.92
C GLY A 12 8.45 7.88 18.65
N TYR A 13 8.57 7.23 17.49
CA TYR A 13 7.88 7.61 16.25
C TYR A 13 6.39 7.24 16.36
N LYS A 14 5.60 8.22 16.80
CA LYS A 14 4.15 8.13 16.88
C LYS A 14 3.53 8.84 15.69
N LEU A 15 3.00 8.07 14.75
CA LEU A 15 1.99 8.60 13.83
C LEU A 15 0.61 8.39 14.47
N THR A 16 0.33 9.21 15.48
CA THR A 16 -0.98 9.28 16.13
C THR A 16 -1.91 10.20 15.35
N GLU A 17 -3.04 9.62 14.94
CA GLU A 17 -4.31 10.25 14.52
C GLU A 17 -4.25 11.75 14.21
N ARG A 18 -3.80 12.11 13.01
CA ARG A 18 -4.15 13.41 12.41
C ARG A 18 -5.11 13.16 11.25
N TRP A 19 -6.40 13.22 11.59
CA TRP A 19 -7.51 13.09 10.64
C TRP A 19 -7.98 14.45 10.15
N PHE A 20 -8.40 14.46 8.88
CA PHE A 20 -9.17 15.52 8.21
C PHE A 20 -8.50 16.88 8.02
N LEU A 21 -7.76 16.99 6.92
CA LEU A 21 -8.04 17.94 5.85
C LEU A 21 -7.09 17.59 4.70
N PHE A 22 -7.61 17.32 3.50
CA PHE A 22 -7.32 18.24 2.40
C PHE A 22 -8.25 18.05 1.21
N ARG A 23 -8.82 19.19 0.86
CA ARG A 23 -9.66 19.54 -0.27
C ARG A 23 -8.72 19.85 -1.45
N THR A 24 -9.04 19.32 -2.62
CA THR A 24 -8.64 19.80 -3.97
C THR A 24 -7.19 20.26 -4.18
N LEU A 25 -6.40 19.46 -4.90
CA LEU A 25 -5.33 19.97 -5.76
C LEU A 25 -5.38 19.25 -7.12
N LEU A 26 -6.16 19.82 -8.02
CA LEU A 26 -6.15 19.56 -9.46
C LEU A 26 -5.77 20.88 -10.13
N ASN A 27 -4.49 21.06 -10.44
CA ASN A 27 -3.97 21.77 -11.62
C ASN A 27 -2.51 22.19 -11.40
N ARG A 28 -1.61 21.60 -12.19
CA ARG A 28 -0.49 22.34 -12.79
C ARG A 28 0.01 21.61 -14.03
N ARG A 29 -0.35 22.15 -15.20
CA ARG A 29 0.27 21.81 -16.49
C ARG A 29 1.61 22.53 -16.59
N ARG A 30 2.69 21.81 -16.92
CA ARG A 30 3.78 22.34 -17.75
C ARG A 30 4.26 21.25 -18.71
N ARG A 31 4.20 21.56 -20.01
CA ARG A 31 4.77 20.77 -21.10
C ARG A 31 6.15 21.33 -21.41
N SER A 32 7.13 20.45 -21.56
CA SER A 32 8.30 20.66 -22.41
C SER A 32 8.65 19.31 -23.05
N ALA A 33 8.74 19.27 -24.38
CA ALA A 33 9.04 18.09 -25.16
C ALA A 33 10.53 18.08 -25.54
N ILE A 34 11.21 16.96 -25.30
CA ILE A 34 12.52 16.62 -25.85
C ILE A 34 12.33 15.26 -26.52
N SER A 35 12.55 15.16 -27.83
CA SER A 35 12.46 13.89 -28.57
C SER A 35 13.81 13.20 -28.59
N CYS A 36 13.88 12.02 -27.97
CA CYS A 36 15.00 11.09 -28.10
C CYS A 36 14.51 9.86 -28.88
N THR A 37 15.15 9.58 -30.01
CA THR A 37 14.87 8.44 -30.89
C THR A 37 15.49 7.19 -30.28
N ASP A 38 14.61 6.25 -29.93
CA ASP A 38 14.85 4.98 -29.23
C ASP A 38 15.07 5.06 -27.70
N CYS A 39 14.04 5.53 -27.01
CA CYS A 39 13.85 5.29 -25.59
C CYS A 39 12.79 4.21 -25.40
N ARG A 40 13.10 3.12 -24.70
CA ARG A 40 12.04 2.30 -24.08
C ARG A 40 11.36 3.19 -23.04
N HIS A 41 10.22 3.76 -23.41
CA HIS A 41 9.47 4.65 -22.53
C HIS A 41 8.83 3.81 -21.43
N GLU A 42 9.09 4.18 -20.17
CA GLU A 42 8.35 3.61 -19.07
C GLU A 42 6.86 3.94 -19.22
N PRO A 43 5.95 3.04 -18.82
CA PRO A 43 4.53 3.34 -18.84
C PRO A 43 4.25 4.63 -18.05
N PRO A 44 3.35 5.50 -18.56
CA PRO A 44 3.01 6.72 -17.85
C PRO A 44 2.30 6.38 -16.53
N VAL A 45 2.67 7.09 -15.47
CA VAL A 45 1.92 7.10 -14.21
C VAL A 45 0.96 8.30 -14.19
N MET A 46 -0.24 8.09 -13.63
CA MET A 46 -1.32 9.09 -13.70
C MET A 46 -1.18 10.18 -12.63
N ALA A 47 -0.38 9.93 -11.59
CA ALA A 47 -0.12 10.86 -10.50
C ALA A 47 1.40 11.00 -10.32
N TRP A 48 1.88 12.24 -10.28
CA TRP A 48 3.30 12.57 -10.11
C TRP A 48 3.60 13.11 -8.71
N ASP A 49 2.63 13.80 -8.11
CA ASP A 49 2.80 14.37 -6.78
C ASP A 49 2.85 13.26 -5.73
N VAL A 50 3.99 13.15 -5.05
CA VAL A 50 4.19 12.32 -3.85
C VAL A 50 4.39 13.25 -2.65
N PRO A 51 3.31 13.68 -1.98
CA PRO A 51 3.41 14.57 -0.83
C PRO A 51 4.23 13.95 0.29
N ILE A 52 5.20 14.71 0.82
CA ILE A 52 5.89 14.36 2.05
C ILE A 52 5.00 14.80 3.21
N LEU A 53 4.57 13.84 4.02
CA LEU A 53 3.71 14.07 5.18
C LEU A 53 4.54 14.41 6.41
N ASP A 54 5.65 13.71 6.58
CA ASP A 54 6.57 13.90 7.68
C ASP A 54 8.01 13.60 7.25
N LYS A 55 8.97 14.31 7.83
CA LYS A 55 10.38 14.21 7.48
C LYS A 55 11.23 14.38 8.73
N GLU A 56 11.82 13.27 9.15
CA GLU A 56 12.82 13.20 10.21
C GLU A 56 14.21 12.94 9.61
N ASP A 57 15.21 12.90 10.49
CA ASP A 57 16.61 12.72 10.09
C ASP A 57 16.84 11.38 9.39
N ASP A 58 16.22 10.31 9.90
CA ASP A 58 16.42 8.94 9.40
C ASP A 58 15.19 8.34 8.70
N VAL A 59 14.06 9.05 8.69
CA VAL A 59 12.76 8.53 8.20
C VAL A 59 12.02 9.61 7.43
N VAL A 60 11.43 9.22 6.29
CA VAL A 60 10.53 10.06 5.52
C VAL A 60 9.22 9.31 5.35
N THR A 61 8.13 9.98 5.69
CA THR A 61 6.78 9.47 5.48
C THR A 61 6.12 10.24 4.37
N VAL A 62 5.60 9.51 3.40
CA VAL A 62 4.98 10.09 2.21
C VAL A 62 3.59 9.55 1.97
N TRP A 63 2.78 10.33 1.27
CA TRP A 63 1.55 9.84 0.68
C TRP A 63 1.82 9.30 -0.71
N LYS A 64 1.80 7.98 -0.85
CA LYS A 64 1.90 7.33 -2.15
C LYS A 64 0.55 7.47 -2.88
N PRO A 65 0.51 8.09 -4.07
CA PRO A 65 -0.69 8.07 -4.89
C PRO A 65 -0.94 6.67 -5.49
N ALA A 66 -2.18 6.40 -5.88
CA ALA A 66 -2.51 5.22 -6.67
C ALA A 66 -1.81 5.32 -8.04
N THR A 67 -1.60 4.18 -8.69
CA THR A 67 -0.94 3.99 -9.99
C THR A 67 0.59 4.04 -10.02
N VAL A 68 1.24 4.64 -9.02
CA VAL A 68 2.72 4.73 -8.93
C VAL A 68 3.30 3.54 -8.16
N PRO A 69 4.27 2.78 -8.70
CA PRO A 69 5.02 1.77 -7.95
C PRO A 69 5.92 2.37 -6.86
N VAL A 70 6.18 1.63 -5.78
CA VAL A 70 7.05 2.11 -4.69
C VAL A 70 8.52 2.19 -5.12
N HIS A 71 9.05 1.10 -5.66
CA HIS A 71 10.46 0.93 -6.03
C HIS A 71 10.56 0.32 -7.44
N PRO A 72 11.72 0.42 -8.10
CA PRO A 72 11.93 -0.12 -9.44
C PRO A 72 11.48 -1.58 -9.55
N CYS A 73 10.53 -1.87 -10.43
CA CYS A 73 9.97 -3.21 -10.60
C CYS A 73 9.38 -3.36 -12.02
N GLY A 74 9.73 -4.46 -12.70
CA GLY A 74 9.26 -4.75 -14.05
C GLY A 74 9.64 -3.65 -15.05
N GLN A 75 8.63 -3.02 -15.66
CA GLN A 75 8.79 -1.97 -16.67
C GLN A 75 9.03 -0.57 -16.07
N TYR A 76 8.94 -0.42 -14.75
CA TYR A 76 9.12 0.87 -14.07
C TYR A 76 10.49 0.92 -13.40
N ARG A 77 11.32 1.91 -13.75
CA ARG A 77 12.61 2.16 -13.08
C ARG A 77 12.63 3.54 -12.44
N LYS A 78 12.35 4.59 -13.19
CA LYS A 78 12.34 5.98 -12.71
C LYS A 78 10.97 6.44 -12.25
N ASN A 79 9.89 5.97 -12.89
CA ASN A 79 8.51 6.32 -12.56
C ASN A 79 8.03 5.55 -11.31
N THR A 80 8.73 5.72 -10.19
CA THR A 80 8.44 5.10 -8.89
C THR A 80 8.51 6.13 -7.78
N VAL A 81 7.93 5.86 -6.61
CA VAL A 81 7.97 6.77 -5.46
C VAL A 81 9.40 7.15 -5.10
N VAL A 82 10.30 6.15 -5.00
CA VAL A 82 11.71 6.41 -4.70
C VAL A 82 12.37 7.25 -5.80
N GLY A 83 12.08 6.98 -7.07
CA GLY A 83 12.62 7.73 -8.20
C GLY A 83 12.14 9.19 -8.25
N VAL A 84 10.85 9.42 -8.00
CA VAL A 84 10.27 10.78 -7.91
C VAL A 84 10.88 11.55 -6.74
N LEU A 85 10.97 10.93 -5.56
CA LEU A 85 11.56 11.59 -4.39
C LEU A 85 13.05 11.92 -4.57
N GLN A 86 13.79 11.04 -5.26
CA GLN A 86 15.17 11.31 -5.62
C GLN A 86 15.28 12.47 -6.61
N ALA A 87 14.46 12.49 -7.66
CA ALA A 87 14.53 13.49 -8.73
C ALA A 87 14.06 14.88 -8.30
N GLU A 88 12.98 14.96 -7.51
CA GLU A 88 12.36 16.24 -7.14
C GLU A 88 12.92 16.82 -5.83
N TYR A 89 13.31 15.96 -4.88
CA TYR A 89 13.71 16.38 -3.55
C TYR A 89 15.16 16.02 -3.19
N GLY A 90 15.89 15.35 -4.08
CA GLY A 90 17.26 14.89 -3.81
C GLY A 90 17.34 13.87 -2.68
N LEU A 91 16.23 13.21 -2.33
CA LEU A 91 16.16 12.24 -1.25
C LEU A 91 16.60 10.87 -1.76
N ALA A 92 17.89 10.59 -1.64
CA ALA A 92 18.48 9.27 -1.87
C ALA A 92 19.72 9.08 -0.98
N PRO A 93 20.02 7.84 -0.53
CA PRO A 93 19.23 6.62 -0.72
C PRO A 93 17.96 6.61 0.15
N LEU A 94 16.90 5.94 -0.34
CA LEU A 94 15.67 5.68 0.40
C LEU A 94 15.37 4.18 0.38
N PHE A 95 15.03 3.65 1.54
CA PHE A 95 14.80 2.23 1.77
C PHE A 95 13.35 2.04 2.21
N PRO A 96 12.47 1.53 1.33
CA PRO A 96 11.11 1.20 1.73
C PRO A 96 11.09 0.15 2.84
N VAL A 97 10.41 0.47 3.94
CA VAL A 97 10.28 -0.44 5.09
C VAL A 97 9.12 -1.42 4.90
N HIS A 98 8.11 -1.02 4.14
CA HIS A 98 7.02 -1.87 3.67
C HIS A 98 6.67 -1.55 2.22
N ARG A 99 5.94 -2.47 1.58
CA ARG A 99 5.42 -2.27 0.23
C ARG A 99 3.96 -1.85 0.24
N LEU A 100 3.61 -1.04 -0.76
CA LEU A 100 2.25 -0.75 -1.17
C LEU A 100 2.08 -1.18 -2.61
N ASP A 101 0.97 -1.84 -2.91
CA ASP A 101 0.67 -2.23 -4.28
C ASP A 101 0.49 -1.01 -5.16
N ARG A 102 0.80 -1.16 -6.46
CA ARG A 102 0.75 -0.08 -7.44
C ARG A 102 -0.58 0.67 -7.40
N LEU A 103 -1.70 -0.06 -7.31
CA LEU A 103 -3.06 0.48 -7.35
C LEU A 103 -3.58 0.98 -5.99
N VAL A 104 -2.82 0.78 -4.91
CA VAL A 104 -3.22 1.23 -3.56
C VAL A 104 -2.56 2.57 -3.28
N SER A 105 -3.35 3.58 -2.94
CA SER A 105 -2.84 4.85 -2.40
C SER A 105 -2.70 4.74 -0.88
N GLY A 106 -1.79 5.47 -0.27
CA GLY A 106 -1.72 5.51 1.18
C GLY A 106 -0.37 5.92 1.75
N LEU A 107 -0.28 5.78 3.07
CA LEU A 107 0.94 6.12 3.81
C LEU A 107 2.06 5.12 3.50
N LEU A 108 3.23 5.64 3.15
CA LEU A 108 4.44 4.88 2.88
C LEU A 108 5.58 5.42 3.71
N ILE A 109 6.24 4.54 4.46
CA ILE A 109 7.43 4.90 5.24
C ILE A 109 8.69 4.45 4.49
N LEU A 110 9.64 5.37 4.39
CA LEU A 110 10.94 5.20 3.75
C LEU A 110 12.02 5.55 4.77
N ALA A 111 12.91 4.61 5.10
CA ALA A 111 14.08 4.93 5.90
C ALA A 111 15.17 5.55 5.01
N ARG A 112 16.02 6.40 5.58
CA ARG A 112 17.16 7.04 4.88
C ARG A 112 18.45 6.24 5.01
N ASN A 113 18.47 5.24 5.88
CA ASN A 113 19.59 4.33 6.06
C ASN A 113 19.10 2.87 6.15
N ALA A 114 19.96 1.91 5.77
CA ALA A 114 19.62 0.50 5.72
C ALA A 114 19.34 -0.09 7.11
N THR A 115 20.14 0.29 8.11
CA THR A 115 19.99 -0.17 9.50
C THR A 115 18.61 0.16 10.07
N LYS A 116 18.13 1.39 9.86
CA LYS A 116 16.81 1.84 10.30
C LYS A 116 15.70 1.13 9.52
N ALA A 117 15.89 0.88 8.21
CA ALA A 117 14.94 0.07 7.45
C ALA A 117 14.81 -1.35 8.02
N ASP A 118 15.92 -1.98 8.40
CA ASP A 118 15.92 -3.32 8.99
C ASP A 118 15.26 -3.34 10.37
N LEU A 119 15.49 -2.32 11.21
CA LEU A 119 14.75 -2.16 12.47
C LEU A 119 13.24 -2.08 12.24
N PHE A 120 12.78 -1.23 11.31
CA PHE A 120 11.34 -1.16 11.00
C PHE A 120 10.79 -2.47 10.44
N ARG A 121 11.57 -3.22 9.65
CA ARG A 121 11.14 -4.54 9.14
C ARG A 121 10.98 -5.53 10.28
N GLN A 122 11.92 -5.59 11.22
CA GLN A 122 11.85 -6.44 12.40
C GLN A 122 10.61 -6.11 13.25
N GLU A 123 10.28 -4.83 13.42
CA GLU A 123 9.08 -4.39 14.15
C GLU A 123 7.78 -4.77 13.43
N ILE A 124 7.76 -4.70 12.10
CA ILE A 124 6.64 -5.18 11.28
C ILE A 124 6.49 -6.70 11.41
N GLU A 125 7.59 -7.44 11.36
CA GLU A 125 7.61 -8.90 11.49
C GLU A 125 7.21 -9.36 12.90
N ALA A 126 7.58 -8.60 13.93
CA ALA A 126 7.16 -8.80 15.32
C ALA A 126 5.70 -8.40 15.58
N GLY A 127 4.97 -7.88 14.58
CA GLY A 127 3.56 -7.50 14.70
C GLY A 127 3.32 -6.25 15.54
N LYS A 128 4.34 -5.44 15.82
CA LYS A 128 4.20 -4.18 16.58
C LYS A 128 3.57 -3.05 15.74
N VAL A 129 3.42 -3.29 14.44
CA VAL A 129 2.89 -2.33 13.46
C VAL A 129 1.48 -2.69 13.07
N GLN A 130 0.54 -1.77 13.28
CA GLN A 130 -0.85 -1.95 12.90
C GLN A 130 -1.13 -1.30 11.54
N LYS A 131 -1.69 -2.06 10.61
CA LYS A 131 -2.09 -1.57 9.29
C LYS A 131 -3.61 -1.53 9.24
N GLN A 132 -4.17 -0.47 8.66
CA GLN A 132 -5.60 -0.32 8.48
C GLN A 132 -5.88 0.21 7.08
N TYR A 133 -6.76 -0.43 6.35
CA TYR A 133 -7.13 -0.01 5.00
C TYR A 133 -8.56 0.49 5.03
N VAL A 134 -8.88 1.44 4.17
CA VAL A 134 -10.24 1.90 3.89
C VAL A 134 -10.54 1.58 2.44
N ALA A 135 -11.55 0.75 2.23
CA ALA A 135 -11.98 0.32 0.90
C ALA A 135 -13.40 0.81 0.64
N LYS A 136 -13.64 1.30 -0.58
CA LYS A 136 -15.00 1.45 -1.12
C LYS A 136 -15.37 0.19 -1.89
N VAL A 137 -16.44 -0.47 -1.46
CA VAL A 137 -17.00 -1.69 -2.06
C VAL A 137 -18.38 -1.42 -2.66
N VAL A 138 -18.79 -2.28 -3.59
CA VAL A 138 -20.13 -2.25 -4.20
C VAL A 138 -21.09 -3.05 -3.33
N GLY A 139 -22.31 -2.54 -3.17
CA GLY A 139 -23.35 -3.13 -2.34
C GLY A 139 -23.34 -2.64 -0.90
N GLU A 140 -24.26 -3.20 -0.13
CA GLU A 140 -24.38 -2.97 1.30
C GLU A 140 -23.56 -4.03 2.06
N PHE A 141 -22.51 -3.58 2.73
CA PHE A 141 -21.69 -4.43 3.59
C PHE A 141 -22.47 -4.75 4.87
N PRO A 142 -22.30 -5.95 5.46
CA PRO A 142 -22.90 -6.30 6.74
C PRO A 142 -22.62 -5.25 7.83
N GLU A 143 -23.58 -5.06 8.73
CA GLU A 143 -23.42 -4.15 9.86
C GLU A 143 -22.46 -4.71 10.91
N ASP A 144 -22.56 -6.02 11.16
CA ASP A 144 -21.70 -6.71 12.09
C ASP A 144 -20.28 -6.81 11.56
N GLU A 145 -19.34 -6.86 12.51
CA GLU A 145 -17.94 -7.11 12.21
C GLU A 145 -17.75 -8.47 11.53
N GLN A 146 -17.01 -8.47 10.43
CA GLN A 146 -16.71 -9.68 9.67
C GLN A 146 -15.24 -10.05 9.86
N ILE A 147 -14.97 -11.26 10.34
CA ILE A 147 -13.61 -11.82 10.36
C ILE A 147 -13.55 -12.82 9.22
N VAL A 148 -12.63 -12.57 8.29
CA VAL A 148 -12.52 -13.36 7.07
C VAL A 148 -11.15 -14.02 7.03
N ASP A 149 -11.16 -15.35 7.08
CA ASP A 149 -10.00 -16.22 6.99
C ASP A 149 -9.93 -16.85 5.61
N VAL A 150 -8.89 -16.50 4.86
CA VAL A 150 -8.74 -16.97 3.47
C VAL A 150 -7.32 -17.46 3.25
N ASN A 151 -7.18 -18.55 2.50
CA ASN A 151 -5.88 -19.03 2.09
C ASN A 151 -5.42 -18.23 0.87
N VAL A 152 -4.34 -17.45 1.06
CA VAL A 152 -3.74 -16.67 -0.02
C VAL A 152 -2.61 -17.49 -0.64
N ASN A 153 -2.75 -17.81 -1.92
CA ASN A 153 -1.73 -18.45 -2.72
C ASN A 153 -1.08 -17.41 -3.64
N TYR A 154 0.25 -17.34 -3.62
CA TYR A 154 1.00 -16.46 -4.50
C TYR A 154 1.83 -17.29 -5.47
N ASN A 155 1.46 -17.26 -6.75
CA ASN A 155 2.23 -17.89 -7.80
C ASN A 155 3.28 -16.91 -8.32
N ALA A 156 4.52 -17.05 -7.83
CA ALA A 156 5.63 -16.18 -8.21
C ALA A 156 5.98 -16.26 -9.71
N ARG A 157 5.69 -17.39 -10.38
CA ARG A 157 5.97 -17.60 -11.81
C ARG A 157 5.05 -16.77 -12.70
N GLU A 158 3.81 -16.57 -12.27
CA GLU A 158 2.79 -15.81 -13.00
C GLU A 158 2.60 -14.38 -12.48
N GLY A 159 3.22 -14.04 -11.34
CA GLY A 159 3.01 -12.76 -10.66
C GLY A 159 1.56 -12.54 -10.19
N ARG A 160 0.79 -13.62 -10.05
CA ARG A 160 -0.64 -13.60 -9.68
C ARG A 160 -0.83 -14.13 -8.26
N SER A 161 -1.75 -13.49 -7.54
CA SER A 161 -2.25 -13.97 -6.25
C SER A 161 -3.69 -14.41 -6.43
N THR A 162 -4.04 -15.55 -5.85
CA THR A 162 -5.42 -16.02 -5.72
C THR A 162 -5.75 -16.17 -4.24
N ALA A 163 -7.02 -15.97 -3.91
CA ALA A 163 -7.56 -16.19 -2.58
C ALA A 163 -8.70 -17.19 -2.69
N GLU A 164 -8.60 -18.28 -1.95
CA GLU A 164 -9.58 -19.36 -1.94
C GLU A 164 -10.19 -19.46 -0.54
N VAL A 165 -11.50 -19.18 -0.46
CA VAL A 165 -12.31 -19.39 0.74
C VAL A 165 -12.68 -20.88 0.76
N GLY A 166 -12.14 -21.67 1.68
CA GLY A 166 -12.47 -23.07 1.73
C GLY A 166 -12.02 -23.76 3.02
N TYR A 167 -12.94 -24.52 3.61
CA TYR A 167 -12.62 -25.77 4.30
C TYR A 167 -12.59 -26.85 3.23
N SER A 168 -11.49 -27.59 3.10
CA SER A 168 -11.43 -28.68 2.13
C SER A 168 -12.28 -29.83 2.64
N CYS A 169 -13.42 -30.07 1.99
CA CYS A 169 -14.27 -31.23 2.24
C CYS A 169 -13.63 -32.56 1.77
N ASP A 170 -12.40 -32.54 1.25
CA ASP A 170 -11.73 -33.69 0.62
C ASP A 170 -10.36 -34.02 1.24
N GLY A 171 -10.04 -33.54 2.45
CA GLY A 171 -8.78 -33.90 3.14
C GLY A 171 -7.49 -33.48 2.42
N SER A 172 -7.58 -32.81 1.27
CA SER A 172 -6.46 -32.25 0.54
C SER A 172 -6.05 -30.93 1.20
N SER A 173 -4.76 -30.81 1.48
CA SER A 173 -4.17 -29.61 2.08
C SER A 173 -4.39 -28.44 1.13
N ILE A 174 -5.20 -27.46 1.54
CA ILE A 174 -5.40 -26.25 0.74
C ILE A 174 -4.03 -25.56 0.64
N LYS A 175 -3.51 -25.48 -0.59
CA LYS A 175 -2.21 -24.85 -0.85
C LYS A 175 -2.34 -23.34 -0.63
N GLY A 176 -1.90 -22.85 0.52
CA GLY A 176 -1.85 -21.42 0.80
C GLY A 176 -1.45 -21.11 2.23
N LYS A 177 -1.00 -19.88 2.48
CA LYS A 177 -0.79 -19.41 3.85
C LYS A 177 -2.07 -18.72 4.30
N THR A 178 -2.57 -19.09 5.48
CA THR A 178 -3.76 -18.48 6.08
C THR A 178 -3.54 -16.97 6.25
N ALA A 179 -4.56 -16.22 5.83
CA ALA A 179 -4.60 -14.78 5.88
C ALA A 179 -5.89 -14.32 6.55
N CYS A 180 -5.78 -13.72 7.73
CA CYS A 180 -6.90 -13.27 8.53
C CYS A 180 -7.03 -11.74 8.44
N THR A 181 -8.22 -11.26 8.10
CA THR A 181 -8.53 -9.82 8.03
C THR A 181 -9.86 -9.52 8.68
N LYS A 182 -9.88 -8.52 9.54
CA LYS A 182 -11.06 -8.00 10.20
C LYS A 182 -11.65 -6.84 9.41
N PHE A 183 -12.93 -6.91 9.08
CA PHE A 183 -13.67 -5.91 8.32
C PHE A 183 -14.76 -5.30 9.18
N THR A 184 -14.86 -3.97 9.13
CA THR A 184 -15.90 -3.22 9.84
C THR A 184 -16.47 -2.18 8.89
N ARG A 185 -17.79 -2.17 8.72
CA ARG A 185 -18.48 -1.12 7.94
C ARG A 185 -18.32 0.23 8.65
N ILE A 186 -17.84 1.24 7.92
CA ILE A 186 -17.77 2.63 8.40
C ILE A 186 -19.06 3.37 8.03
N SER A 187 -19.50 3.23 6.79
CA SER A 187 -20.73 3.86 6.29
C SER A 187 -21.24 3.15 5.03
N THR A 188 -22.51 3.32 4.72
CA THR A 188 -23.16 2.83 3.50
C THR A 188 -24.16 3.85 2.98
N ASN A 189 -24.39 3.84 1.68
CA ASN A 189 -25.49 4.56 1.04
C ASN A 189 -26.46 3.60 0.30
N GLY A 190 -26.42 2.31 0.62
CA GLY A 190 -27.20 1.24 -0.02
C GLY A 190 -26.62 0.72 -1.34
N ILE A 191 -25.88 1.55 -2.10
CA ILE A 191 -25.26 1.16 -3.38
C ILE A 191 -23.77 0.84 -3.19
N HIS A 192 -23.11 1.56 -2.28
CA HIS A 192 -21.72 1.39 -1.95
C HIS A 192 -21.53 1.44 -0.44
N SER A 193 -20.53 0.71 0.04
CA SER A 193 -20.11 0.74 1.43
C SER A 193 -18.65 1.16 1.55
N ILE A 194 -18.34 1.89 2.61
CA ILE A 194 -16.98 2.21 3.04
C ILE A 194 -16.64 1.26 4.18
N VAL A 195 -15.54 0.52 4.02
CA VAL A 195 -15.16 -0.58 4.91
C VAL A 195 -13.74 -0.36 5.43
N SER A 196 -13.58 -0.42 6.74
CA SER A 196 -12.28 -0.54 7.40
C SER A 196 -11.80 -1.99 7.33
N CYS A 197 -10.59 -2.21 6.88
CA CYS A 197 -9.97 -3.53 6.76
C CYS A 197 -8.70 -3.55 7.61
N LYS A 198 -8.66 -4.34 8.67
CA LYS A 198 -7.52 -4.49 9.57
C LYS A 198 -6.94 -5.90 9.39
N PRO A 199 -5.87 -6.06 8.59
CA PRO A 199 -5.21 -7.35 8.48
C PRO A 199 -4.55 -7.72 9.80
N ILE A 200 -4.89 -8.91 10.30
CA ILE A 200 -4.27 -9.52 11.48
C ILE A 200 -2.97 -10.21 11.06
N THR A 201 -2.93 -10.77 9.84
CA THR A 201 -1.73 -11.33 9.23
C THR A 201 -1.18 -10.43 8.11
N GLY A 202 0.12 -10.51 7.79
CA GLY A 202 0.76 -9.70 6.74
C GLY A 202 1.12 -10.46 5.45
N ARG A 203 0.14 -10.96 4.68
CA ARG A 203 0.41 -11.68 3.41
C ARG A 203 0.40 -10.74 2.18
N THR A 204 1.15 -11.12 1.14
CA THR A 204 1.21 -10.36 -0.13
C THR A 204 -0.17 -10.28 -0.79
N HIS A 205 -0.58 -9.07 -1.18
CA HIS A 205 -1.88 -8.79 -1.81
C HIS A 205 -3.11 -9.18 -0.98
N GLN A 206 -2.95 -9.42 0.33
CA GLN A 206 -4.00 -9.95 1.21
C GLN A 206 -5.33 -9.19 1.09
N VAL A 207 -5.35 -7.89 1.39
CA VAL A 207 -6.58 -7.09 1.36
C VAL A 207 -7.17 -6.99 -0.04
N ARG A 208 -6.33 -7.00 -1.08
CA ARG A 208 -6.79 -6.90 -2.47
C ARG A 208 -7.50 -8.16 -2.94
N ASN A 209 -7.10 -9.33 -2.47
CA ASN A 209 -7.73 -10.59 -2.90
C ASN A 209 -9.03 -10.89 -2.14
N LEU A 210 -9.39 -10.08 -1.14
CA LEU A 210 -10.59 -10.25 -0.31
C LEU A 210 -11.80 -9.47 -0.84
N PHE A 211 -11.63 -8.69 -1.91
CA PHE A 211 -12.66 -7.94 -2.61
C PHE A 211 -12.65 -8.32 -4.10
#